data_AF-A0A9P0P9I5-F1
#
_entry.id   AF-A0A9P0P9I5-F1
#
_cell.length_a   1.000
_cell.length_b   1.000
_cell.length_c   1.000
_cell.angle_alpha   90.00
_cell.angle_beta   90.00
_cell.angle_gamma   90.00
#
_symmetry.space_group_name_H-M   'P 1'
#
loop_
_entity.id
_entity.type
_entity.pdbx_description
1 polymer ?
#
loop_
_entity_poly.entity_id
_entity_poly.type
_entity_poly.pdbx_seq_one_letter_code
_entity_poly.pdbx_strand_id
1 'polypeptide(L)'
;MASSRPLTDRELQEEIDNMSDMNDSDFDSDDSIADETFTCNSGSESDDSSDSNGSSPVASDEDIANNIPNPNNLDTIAWSSTVKMLQRHQFTGKSGLLKNIIRFDGSDEEIIEDLLEVAKTTTQTEPSTGEHFMSKIPRKDDGKIIRKRCHECYRKNQSEHGTQFATKKTKQVDTYCSICNKPFCLSSFAVTHKNKNQK
;
A
#
# COMPACT_ATOMS: atom_id res chain seq x y z
N MET A 1 -18.96 -9.77 49.51
CA MET A 1 -18.86 -8.71 48.48
C MET A 1 -17.51 -8.03 48.67
N ALA A 2 -16.50 -8.41 47.88
CA ALA A 2 -15.18 -7.81 47.97
C ALA A 2 -15.19 -6.45 47.26
N SER A 3 -15.02 -5.38 48.03
CA SER A 3 -14.95 -4.01 47.52
C SER A 3 -13.57 -3.79 46.91
N SER A 4 -13.50 -3.80 45.57
CA SER A 4 -12.27 -3.52 44.83
C SER A 4 -12.01 -2.02 44.90
N ARG A 5 -10.99 -1.62 45.64
CA ARG A 5 -10.52 -0.22 45.63
C ARG A 5 -9.65 0.01 44.40
N PRO A 6 -9.74 1.18 43.76
CA PRO A 6 -8.86 1.53 42.66
C PRO A 6 -7.42 1.57 43.16
N LEU A 7 -6.52 0.84 42.47
CA LEU A 7 -5.08 0.86 42.75
C LEU A 7 -4.54 2.29 42.55
N THR A 8 -3.61 2.65 43.41
CA THR A 8 -2.87 3.90 43.27
C THR A 8 -1.77 3.77 42.22
N ASP A 9 -1.40 4.87 41.54
CA ASP A 9 -0.32 4.87 40.53
C ASP A 9 1.00 4.31 41.07
N ARG A 10 1.20 4.37 42.39
CA ARG A 10 2.39 3.82 43.06
C ARG A 10 2.40 2.29 43.10
N GLU A 11 1.26 1.66 43.33
CA GLU A 11 1.13 0.19 43.34
C GLU A 11 1.24 -0.39 41.91
N LEU A 12 0.75 0.35 40.92
CA LEU A 12 0.90 0.01 39.50
C LEU A 12 2.37 0.01 39.04
N GLN A 13 3.19 0.93 39.55
CA GLN A 13 4.62 0.98 39.23
C GLN A 13 5.40 -0.19 39.87
N GLU A 14 5.06 -0.57 41.10
CA GLU A 14 5.70 -1.70 41.80
C GLU A 14 5.41 -3.04 41.11
N GLU A 15 4.25 -3.23 40.46
CA GLU A 15 3.97 -4.43 39.66
C GLU A 15 4.78 -4.51 38.36
N ILE A 16 5.07 -3.37 37.73
CA ILE A 16 5.86 -3.31 36.48
C ILE A 16 7.31 -3.69 36.75
N ASP A 17 7.91 -3.14 37.81
CA ASP A 17 9.30 -3.40 38.16
C ASP A 17 9.52 -4.86 38.59
N ASN A 18 8.49 -5.56 39.07
CA ASN A 18 8.59 -6.96 39.48
C ASN A 18 8.52 -7.96 38.30
N MET A 19 8.18 -7.52 37.08
CA MET A 19 8.12 -8.37 35.88
C MET A 19 9.38 -8.32 35.01
N SER A 20 10.32 -7.39 35.24
CA SER A 20 11.52 -7.26 34.40
C SER A 20 12.61 -8.30 34.69
N ASP A 21 12.63 -8.88 35.89
CA ASP A 21 13.77 -9.69 36.36
C ASP A 21 13.68 -11.19 36.01
N MET A 22 12.71 -11.61 35.20
CA MET A 22 12.51 -13.03 34.86
C MET A 22 12.83 -13.42 33.40
N ASN A 23 13.50 -12.55 32.62
CA ASN A 23 13.79 -12.85 31.20
C ASN A 23 15.26 -13.14 30.85
N ASP A 24 16.13 -13.34 31.83
CA ASP A 24 17.49 -13.86 31.60
C ASP A 24 17.50 -15.39 31.71
N SER A 25 16.73 -16.06 30.85
CA SER A 25 16.97 -17.48 30.58
C SER A 25 18.07 -17.57 29.53
N ASP A 26 19.27 -17.95 30.00
CA ASP A 26 20.39 -18.43 29.20
C ASP A 26 19.90 -19.45 28.16
N PHE A 27 19.66 -18.98 26.95
CA PHE A 27 19.38 -19.81 25.80
C PHE A 27 20.71 -20.24 25.19
N ASP A 28 21.33 -21.24 25.82
CA ASP A 28 22.40 -22.04 25.22
C ASP A 28 21.82 -22.80 24.01
N SER A 29 21.70 -22.11 22.87
CA SER A 29 21.58 -22.77 21.59
C SER A 29 22.94 -23.28 21.17
N ASP A 30 23.15 -24.54 21.50
CA ASP A 30 24.09 -25.45 20.88
C ASP A 30 24.00 -25.31 19.35
N ASP A 31 24.95 -24.56 18.79
CA ASP A 31 25.14 -24.32 17.36
C ASP A 31 25.78 -25.57 16.74
N SER A 32 25.02 -26.66 16.73
CA SER A 32 25.35 -27.88 16.00
C SER A 32 25.10 -27.65 14.51
N ILE A 33 26.02 -26.93 13.86
CA ILE A 33 26.14 -26.86 12.40
C ILE A 33 26.49 -28.28 11.92
N ALA A 34 25.46 -29.04 11.55
CA ALA A 34 25.62 -30.17 10.67
C ALA A 34 26.06 -29.60 9.31
N ASP A 35 27.34 -29.76 9.03
CA ASP A 35 27.98 -29.58 7.73
C ASP A 35 27.37 -30.61 6.76
N GLU A 36 26.17 -30.30 6.23
CA GLU A 36 25.61 -31.03 5.10
C GLU A 36 26.39 -30.60 3.86
N THR A 37 27.46 -31.35 3.61
CA THR A 37 28.19 -31.39 2.36
C THR A 37 27.18 -31.51 1.21
N PHE A 38 26.92 -30.39 0.54
CA PHE A 38 26.14 -30.33 -0.69
C PHE A 38 26.94 -31.06 -1.77
N THR A 39 26.68 -32.36 -1.94
CA THR A 39 27.14 -33.12 -3.09
C THR A 39 26.44 -32.54 -4.32
N CYS A 40 27.18 -31.73 -5.07
CA CYS A 40 26.83 -31.39 -6.44
C CYS A 40 26.83 -32.69 -7.25
N ASN A 41 25.64 -33.27 -7.42
CA ASN A 41 25.41 -34.39 -8.30
C ASN A 41 25.47 -33.87 -9.75
N SER A 42 26.70 -33.78 -10.27
CA SER A 42 26.98 -33.62 -11.69
C SER A 42 26.84 -34.98 -12.36
N GLY A 43 25.69 -35.19 -12.99
CA GLY A 43 25.36 -36.36 -13.79
C GLY A 43 23.84 -36.38 -13.95
N SER A 44 23.26 -36.31 -15.14
CA SER A 44 23.66 -37.02 -16.34
C SER A 44 23.12 -36.29 -17.57
N GLU A 45 23.99 -36.20 -18.56
CA GLU A 45 23.64 -35.99 -19.96
C GLU A 45 22.77 -37.18 -20.39
N SER A 46 21.50 -36.94 -20.66
CA SER A 46 20.67 -37.87 -21.43
C SER A 46 20.09 -37.09 -22.59
N ASP A 47 20.79 -37.20 -23.71
CA ASP A 47 20.24 -37.01 -25.04
C ASP A 47 19.05 -37.97 -25.19
N ASP A 48 17.83 -37.44 -25.10
CA ASP A 48 16.65 -38.14 -25.60
C ASP A 48 15.93 -37.24 -26.60
N SER A 49 16.38 -37.40 -27.83
CA SER A 49 15.71 -37.01 -29.06
C SER A 49 14.37 -37.72 -29.16
N SER A 50 13.29 -36.98 -28.91
CA SER A 50 11.93 -37.38 -29.26
C SER A 50 11.26 -36.28 -30.07
N ASP A 51 11.47 -36.37 -31.38
CA ASP A 51 10.65 -35.73 -32.40
C ASP A 51 9.18 -36.07 -32.17
N SER A 52 8.40 -35.07 -31.74
CA SER A 52 6.94 -35.12 -31.80
C SER A 52 6.47 -33.96 -32.66
N ASN A 53 6.32 -34.25 -33.95
CA ASN A 53 5.52 -33.46 -34.88
C ASN A 53 4.08 -33.36 -34.36
N GLY A 54 3.82 -32.35 -33.53
CA GLY A 54 2.49 -31.94 -33.11
C GLY A 54 2.08 -30.71 -33.90
N SER A 55 1.46 -30.92 -35.06
CA SER A 55 0.80 -29.89 -35.85
C SER A 55 -0.21 -29.13 -34.99
N SER A 56 0.17 -27.96 -34.47
CA SER A 56 -0.82 -27.01 -33.95
C SER A 56 -1.48 -26.29 -35.13
N PRO A 57 -2.82 -26.21 -35.15
CA PRO A 57 -3.54 -25.50 -36.18
C PRO A 57 -3.18 -24.01 -36.12
N VAL A 58 -2.82 -23.50 -37.29
CA VAL A 58 -2.66 -22.08 -37.58
C VAL A 58 -4.02 -21.43 -37.34
N ALA A 59 -4.21 -20.84 -36.16
CA ALA A 59 -5.30 -19.90 -35.95
C ALA A 59 -4.95 -18.66 -36.75
N SER A 60 -5.67 -18.48 -37.84
CA SER A 60 -5.62 -17.34 -38.75
C SER A 60 -5.73 -16.02 -37.99
N ASP A 61 -4.67 -15.22 -38.10
CA ASP A 61 -4.58 -13.79 -37.78
C ASP A 61 -5.45 -12.96 -38.74
N GLU A 62 -6.76 -13.11 -38.70
CA GLU A 62 -7.68 -12.15 -39.33
C GLU A 62 -8.73 -11.68 -38.32
N ASP A 63 -8.89 -10.35 -38.26
CA ASP A 63 -10.03 -9.60 -37.72
C ASP A 63 -10.07 -9.19 -36.23
N ILE A 64 -8.99 -8.59 -35.72
CA ILE A 64 -9.11 -7.56 -34.66
C ILE A 64 -8.47 -6.25 -35.10
N ALA A 65 -8.84 -5.79 -36.30
CA ALA A 65 -8.79 -4.39 -36.66
C ALA A 65 -10.20 -3.81 -36.52
N ASN A 66 -10.26 -2.57 -36.01
CA ASN A 66 -11.43 -1.67 -36.05
C ASN A 66 -12.36 -1.67 -34.83
N ASN A 67 -11.84 -1.18 -33.70
CA ASN A 67 -12.62 -0.27 -32.84
C ASN A 67 -11.71 0.61 -31.98
N ILE A 68 -10.74 1.28 -32.62
CA ILE A 68 -10.10 2.45 -32.01
C ILE A 68 -11.06 3.61 -32.25
N PRO A 69 -11.63 4.24 -31.21
CA PRO A 69 -12.46 5.43 -31.39
C PRO A 69 -11.64 6.51 -32.08
N ASN A 70 -12.13 6.94 -33.24
CA ASN A 70 -11.55 8.00 -34.04
C ASN A 70 -11.43 9.29 -33.20
N PRO A 71 -10.22 9.80 -32.93
CA PRO A 71 -10.01 10.99 -32.09
C PRO A 71 -10.50 12.29 -32.76
N ASN A 72 -10.95 12.24 -34.02
CA ASN A 72 -11.41 13.41 -34.76
C ASN A 72 -12.90 13.72 -34.59
N ASN A 73 -13.63 13.01 -33.71
CA ASN A 73 -15.03 13.35 -33.39
C ASN A 73 -15.11 14.08 -32.04
N LEU A 74 -14.38 15.20 -31.94
CA LEU A 74 -14.35 16.08 -30.76
C LEU A 74 -15.04 17.44 -31.00
N ASP A 75 -15.89 17.54 -32.02
CA ASP A 75 -16.43 18.82 -32.49
C ASP A 75 -17.73 19.27 -31.80
N THR A 76 -18.10 18.73 -30.64
CA THR A 76 -19.36 19.17 -29.98
C THR A 76 -19.36 19.16 -28.46
N ILE A 77 -18.20 19.27 -27.83
CA ILE A 77 -18.17 19.80 -26.47
C ILE A 77 -18.00 21.31 -26.63
N ALA A 78 -19.08 22.07 -26.42
CA ALA A 78 -19.00 23.51 -26.29
C ALA A 78 -18.24 23.82 -24.99
N TRP A 79 -16.91 23.95 -25.09
CA TRP A 79 -16.11 24.54 -24.03
C TRP A 79 -16.62 25.97 -23.91
N SER A 80 -17.38 26.25 -22.85
CA SER A 80 -17.90 27.59 -22.61
C SER A 80 -16.71 28.53 -22.55
N SER A 81 -16.72 29.50 -23.46
CA SER A 81 -15.62 30.44 -23.75
C SER A 81 -15.35 31.43 -22.63
N THR A 82 -15.81 31.15 -21.40
CA THR A 82 -15.51 31.92 -20.21
C THR A 82 -14.16 31.49 -19.64
N VAL A 83 -13.11 31.53 -20.48
CA VAL A 83 -11.73 31.50 -20.00
C VAL A 83 -11.46 32.87 -19.40
N LYS A 84 -11.78 33.04 -18.10
CA LYS A 84 -11.28 34.19 -17.34
C LYS A 84 -9.76 34.15 -17.45
N MET A 85 -9.13 35.22 -17.94
CA MET A 85 -7.68 35.31 -17.98
C MET A 85 -7.13 35.08 -16.57
N LEU A 86 -6.49 33.92 -16.36
CA LEU A 86 -5.85 33.62 -15.10
C LEU A 86 -4.63 34.54 -15.01
N GLN A 87 -4.78 35.62 -14.25
CA GLN A 87 -3.74 36.60 -14.05
C GLN A 87 -2.60 35.92 -13.28
N ARG A 88 -1.52 35.62 -13.99
CA ARG A 88 -0.35 34.93 -13.45
C ARG A 88 0.35 35.89 -12.50
N HIS A 89 0.06 35.79 -11.20
CA HIS A 89 0.83 36.50 -10.19
C HIS A 89 2.28 36.01 -10.26
N GLN A 90 3.18 36.87 -10.73
CA GLN A 90 4.61 36.59 -10.69
C GLN A 90 5.07 36.63 -9.23
N PHE A 91 5.25 35.44 -8.66
CA PHE A 91 5.76 35.28 -7.30
C PHE A 91 7.27 35.50 -7.32
N THR A 92 7.69 36.75 -7.10
CA THR A 92 9.10 37.09 -6.91
C THR A 92 9.33 37.33 -5.43
N GLY A 93 9.84 36.34 -4.69
CA GLY A 93 10.07 36.53 -3.25
C GLY A 93 10.75 35.37 -2.53
N LYS A 94 12.00 35.58 -2.13
CA LYS A 94 12.92 34.70 -1.39
C LYS A 94 12.55 34.41 0.08
N SER A 95 11.30 34.49 0.49
CA SER A 95 10.88 34.18 1.86
C SER A 95 9.52 33.48 1.86
N GLY A 96 9.57 32.15 1.82
CA GLY A 96 8.42 31.27 1.82
C GLY A 96 7.70 31.24 3.17
N LEU A 97 6.86 32.24 3.42
CA LEU A 97 5.80 32.13 4.41
C LEU A 97 4.54 32.75 3.79
N LEU A 98 3.77 31.90 3.11
CA LEU A 98 2.42 32.20 2.64
C LEU A 98 1.52 32.38 3.86
N LYS A 99 1.54 33.58 4.46
CA LYS A 99 0.42 34.05 5.26
C LYS A 99 -0.67 34.41 4.26
N ASN A 100 -1.64 33.52 4.08
CA ASN A 100 -2.91 33.88 3.46
C ASN A 100 -3.60 34.90 4.37
N ILE A 101 -3.29 36.18 4.17
CA ILE A 101 -4.02 37.27 4.80
C ILE A 101 -5.31 37.43 3.99
N ILE A 102 -6.31 36.63 4.34
CA ILE A 102 -7.68 36.92 3.96
C ILE A 102 -8.07 38.15 4.80
N ARG A 103 -8.11 39.33 4.18
CA ARG A 103 -8.66 40.52 4.82
C ARG A 103 -10.18 40.41 4.67
N PHE A 104 -10.85 40.13 5.78
CA PHE A 104 -12.29 40.24 5.90
C PHE A 104 -12.61 41.65 6.37
N ASP A 105 -13.10 42.47 5.45
CA ASP A 105 -13.61 43.79 5.69
C ASP A 105 -15.04 43.72 6.24
N GLY A 106 -15.12 43.30 7.50
CA GLY A 106 -16.15 43.77 8.44
C GLY A 106 -17.61 43.51 8.08
N SER A 107 -18.02 42.24 7.98
CA SER A 107 -19.38 41.79 8.33
C SER A 107 -19.51 40.26 8.45
N ASP A 108 -18.47 39.57 8.95
CA ASP A 108 -18.32 38.11 8.78
C ASP A 108 -18.18 37.31 10.09
N GLU A 109 -18.73 37.80 11.20
CA GLU A 109 -18.72 37.03 12.46
C GLU A 109 -19.58 35.75 12.34
N GLU A 110 -20.62 35.74 11.50
CA GLU A 110 -21.44 34.55 11.24
C GLU A 110 -20.76 33.50 10.34
N ILE A 111 -19.83 33.90 9.46
CA ILE A 111 -19.18 32.97 8.50
C ILE A 111 -18.08 32.13 9.18
N ILE A 112 -17.46 32.67 10.24
CA ILE A 112 -16.38 31.99 10.96
C ILE A 112 -16.92 30.78 11.75
N GLU A 113 -18.14 30.88 12.27
CA GLU A 113 -18.76 29.81 13.07
C GLU A 113 -19.12 28.60 12.20
N ASP A 114 -19.68 28.83 11.00
CA ASP A 114 -19.95 27.77 10.02
C ASP A 114 -18.67 27.07 9.53
N LEU A 115 -17.58 27.81 9.32
CA LEU A 115 -16.29 27.22 8.91
C LEU A 115 -15.64 26.38 10.01
N LEU A 116 -15.82 26.75 11.29
CA LEU A 116 -15.39 25.96 12.44
C LEU A 116 -16.22 24.69 12.62
N GLU A 117 -17.51 24.72 12.30
CA GLU A 117 -18.41 23.56 12.29
C GLU A 117 -17.99 22.53 11.22
N VAL A 118 -17.65 23.00 10.00
CA VAL A 118 -17.18 22.15 8.89
C VAL A 118 -15.79 21.55 9.16
N ALA A 119 -14.91 22.30 9.83
CA ALA A 119 -13.60 21.79 10.22
C ALA A 119 -13.69 20.64 11.25
N LYS A 120 -14.66 20.71 12.18
CA LYS A 120 -14.91 19.64 13.18
C LYS A 120 -15.47 18.37 12.54
N THR A 121 -16.26 18.50 11.46
CA THR A 121 -16.83 17.34 10.75
C THR A 121 -15.86 16.70 9.74
N THR A 122 -14.78 17.39 9.38
CA THR A 122 -13.75 16.84 8.46
C THR A 122 -12.71 15.96 9.18
N THR A 123 -12.70 15.96 10.52
CA THR A 123 -11.84 15.08 11.31
C THR A 123 -12.41 13.67 11.40
N GLN A 124 -11.75 12.75 10.69
CA GLN A 124 -11.80 11.30 10.92
C GLN A 124 -13.16 10.67 10.63
N THR A 125 -13.39 10.34 9.37
CA THR A 125 -14.24 9.19 9.06
C THR A 125 -13.56 7.97 9.69
N GLU A 126 -13.93 7.68 10.93
CA GLU A 126 -13.64 6.42 11.60
C GLU A 126 -13.94 5.31 10.58
N PRO A 127 -12.95 4.46 10.24
CA PRO A 127 -13.12 3.48 9.19
C PRO A 127 -14.31 2.60 9.56
N SER A 128 -15.35 2.62 8.72
CA SER A 128 -16.52 1.78 8.91
C SER A 128 -16.04 0.34 9.07
N THR A 129 -16.44 -0.29 10.18
CA THR A 129 -16.07 -1.66 10.54
C THR A 129 -16.45 -2.60 9.40
N GLY A 130 -15.52 -2.91 8.50
CA GLY A 130 -15.75 -3.80 7.36
C GLY A 130 -15.07 -3.36 6.06
N GLU A 131 -14.71 -2.08 5.90
CA GLU A 131 -14.07 -1.64 4.67
C GLU A 131 -12.57 -1.88 4.68
N HIS A 132 -12.09 -2.64 3.70
CA HIS A 132 -10.67 -2.81 3.49
C HIS A 132 -10.08 -1.52 2.90
N PHE A 133 -9.14 -0.88 3.61
CA PHE A 133 -8.42 0.29 3.13
C PHE A 133 -6.91 0.02 3.01
N MET A 134 -6.27 0.73 2.07
CA MET A 134 -4.81 0.72 1.93
C MET A 134 -4.19 1.75 2.88
N SER A 135 -3.34 1.28 3.79
CA SER A 135 -2.55 2.10 4.70
C SER A 135 -1.07 2.06 4.31
N LYS A 136 -0.32 3.10 4.68
CA LYS A 136 1.15 3.12 4.50
C LYS A 136 1.81 2.27 5.59
N ILE A 137 2.83 1.51 5.23
CA ILE A 137 3.63 0.74 6.18
C ILE A 137 4.38 1.73 7.10
N PRO A 138 4.35 1.55 8.43
CA PRO A 138 5.07 2.41 9.36
C PRO A 138 6.56 2.39 9.04
N ARG A 139 7.20 3.56 9.16
CA ARG A 139 8.66 3.66 9.01
C ARG A 139 9.32 3.08 10.25
N LYS A 140 10.50 2.48 10.09
CA LYS A 140 11.34 2.07 11.22
C LYS A 140 11.85 3.33 11.95
N ASP A 141 12.28 3.18 13.19
CA ASP A 141 12.79 4.29 14.03
C ASP A 141 13.92 5.09 13.36
N ASP A 142 14.70 4.42 12.50
CA ASP A 142 15.75 5.04 11.68
C ASP A 142 15.21 5.97 10.56
N GLY A 143 13.90 6.16 10.44
CA GLY A 143 13.25 6.89 9.35
C GLY A 143 13.28 6.17 7.99
N LYS A 144 13.89 4.98 7.92
CA LYS A 144 13.99 4.18 6.69
C LYS A 144 12.63 3.59 6.31
N ILE A 145 12.24 3.76 5.04
CA ILE A 145 11.00 3.19 4.49
C ILE A 145 11.22 1.71 4.20
N ILE A 146 10.48 0.85 4.91
CA ILE A 146 10.48 -0.59 4.65
C ILE A 146 9.47 -0.87 3.54
N ARG A 147 9.98 -1.24 2.36
CA ARG A 147 9.13 -1.73 1.26
C ARG A 147 9.01 -3.24 1.33
N LYS A 148 7.78 -3.75 1.17
CA LYS A 148 7.49 -5.19 1.07
C LYS A 148 7.08 -5.55 -0.35
N ARG A 149 7.21 -6.82 -0.75
CA ARG A 149 6.76 -7.28 -2.08
C ARG A 149 5.24 -7.42 -2.08
N CYS A 150 4.59 -6.99 -3.16
CA CYS A 150 3.14 -7.19 -3.31
C CYS A 150 2.78 -8.68 -3.31
N HIS A 151 1.81 -9.08 -2.49
CA HIS A 151 1.44 -10.49 -2.29
C HIS A 151 0.96 -11.18 -3.58
N GLU A 152 0.01 -10.58 -4.31
CA GLU A 152 -0.53 -11.18 -5.54
C GLU A 152 0.50 -11.25 -6.67
N CYS A 153 1.25 -10.17 -6.90
CA CYS A 153 2.33 -10.16 -7.89
C CYS A 153 3.43 -11.17 -7.54
N TYR A 154 3.71 -11.39 -6.26
CA TYR A 154 4.66 -12.41 -5.83
C TYR A 154 4.14 -13.80 -6.17
N ARG A 155 2.89 -14.12 -5.78
CA ARG A 155 2.28 -15.42 -6.06
C ARG A 155 2.25 -15.72 -7.56
N LYS A 156 1.85 -14.75 -8.38
CA LYS A 156 1.80 -14.89 -9.85
C LYS A 156 3.19 -15.15 -10.45
N ASN A 157 4.18 -14.33 -10.10
CA ASN A 157 5.55 -14.52 -10.60
C ASN A 157 6.15 -15.84 -10.11
N GLN A 158 5.80 -16.28 -8.90
CA GLN A 158 6.27 -17.52 -8.33
C GLN A 158 5.71 -18.73 -9.09
N SER A 159 4.42 -18.71 -9.44
CA SER A 159 3.80 -19.78 -10.22
C SER A 159 4.30 -19.83 -11.67
N GLU A 160 4.58 -18.67 -12.28
CA GLU A 160 4.97 -18.60 -13.70
C GLU A 160 6.47 -18.83 -13.93
N HIS A 161 7.32 -18.34 -13.02
CA HIS A 161 8.77 -18.27 -13.25
C HIS A 161 9.60 -18.76 -12.07
N GLY A 162 8.95 -19.24 -10.99
CA GLY A 162 9.62 -19.75 -9.79
C GLY A 162 10.01 -18.69 -8.76
N THR A 163 10.41 -19.18 -7.59
CA THR A 163 10.66 -18.37 -6.38
C THR A 163 11.82 -17.38 -6.53
N GLN A 164 12.91 -17.79 -7.19
CA GLN A 164 14.08 -16.92 -7.39
C GLN A 164 13.72 -15.70 -8.26
N PHE A 165 12.93 -15.92 -9.32
CA PHE A 165 12.46 -14.86 -10.20
C PHE A 165 11.50 -13.91 -9.45
N ALA A 166 10.51 -14.46 -8.75
CA ALA A 166 9.54 -13.68 -7.96
C ALA A 166 10.23 -12.77 -6.93
N THR A 167 11.25 -13.29 -6.24
CA THR A 167 12.01 -12.54 -5.24
C THR A 167 12.70 -11.31 -5.82
N LYS A 168 13.20 -11.38 -7.06
CA LYS A 168 13.94 -10.29 -7.72
C LYS A 168 13.05 -9.34 -8.50
N LYS A 169 11.98 -9.84 -9.14
CA LYS A 169 11.18 -9.10 -10.11
C LYS A 169 9.82 -8.62 -9.61
N THR A 170 9.33 -9.12 -8.48
CA THR A 170 8.06 -8.66 -7.93
C THR A 170 8.13 -7.21 -7.46
N LYS A 171 7.08 -6.44 -7.79
CA LYS A 171 6.92 -5.04 -7.38
C LYS A 171 6.98 -4.89 -5.86
N GLN A 172 7.86 -3.99 -5.42
CA GLN A 172 7.95 -3.56 -4.03
C GLN A 172 6.99 -2.39 -3.78
N VAL A 173 6.30 -2.42 -2.65
CA VAL A 173 5.27 -1.47 -2.25
C VAL A 173 5.50 -1.03 -0.81
N ASP A 174 5.07 0.19 -0.49
CA ASP A 174 5.10 0.80 0.84
C ASP A 174 3.71 0.84 1.49
N THR A 175 2.77 0.08 0.95
CA THR A 175 1.37 0.04 1.37
C THR A 175 0.90 -1.37 1.71
N TYR A 176 -0.04 -1.47 2.64
CA TYR A 176 -0.66 -2.72 3.06
C TYR A 176 -2.16 -2.54 3.32
N CYS A 177 -2.93 -3.63 3.26
CA CYS A 177 -4.33 -3.61 3.67
C CYS A 177 -4.41 -3.76 5.20
N SER A 178 -5.09 -2.83 5.87
CA SER A 178 -5.26 -2.81 7.34
C SER A 178 -5.99 -4.05 7.88
N ILE A 179 -6.97 -4.56 7.14
CA ILE A 179 -7.77 -5.73 7.55
C ILE A 179 -7.03 -7.04 7.23
N CYS A 180 -6.41 -7.15 6.04
CA CYS A 180 -5.75 -8.39 5.63
C CYS A 180 -4.31 -8.53 6.16
N ASN A 181 -3.69 -7.45 6.65
CA ASN A 181 -2.29 -7.39 7.06
C ASN A 181 -1.30 -7.90 5.98
N LYS A 182 -1.64 -7.69 4.71
CA LYS A 182 -0.83 -8.09 3.55
C LYS A 182 -0.45 -6.88 2.67
N PRO A 183 0.78 -6.85 2.12
CA PRO A 183 1.20 -5.81 1.20
C PRO A 183 0.57 -5.99 -0.19
N PHE A 184 -0.02 -4.93 -0.72
CA PHE A 184 -0.60 -4.92 -2.07
C PHE A 184 -0.15 -3.69 -2.84
N CYS A 185 0.01 -3.85 -4.16
CA CYS A 185 0.08 -2.71 -5.07
C CYS A 185 -1.35 -2.25 -5.43
N LEU A 186 -1.48 -1.00 -5.88
CA LEU A 186 -2.77 -0.39 -6.21
C LEU A 186 -3.63 -1.24 -7.15
N SER A 187 -3.03 -1.84 -8.18
CA SER A 187 -3.76 -2.69 -9.15
C SER A 187 -4.25 -3.99 -8.51
N SER A 188 -3.38 -4.70 -7.78
CA SER A 188 -3.77 -5.95 -7.11
C SER A 188 -4.80 -5.70 -6.01
N PHE A 189 -4.73 -4.58 -5.29
CA PHE A 189 -5.70 -4.21 -4.27
C PHE A 189 -7.09 -4.02 -4.86
N ALA A 190 -7.20 -3.24 -5.95
CA ALA A 190 -8.47 -3.05 -6.65
C ALA A 190 -9.07 -4.39 -7.10
N VAL A 191 -8.29 -5.30 -7.68
CA VAL A 191 -8.82 -6.60 -8.14
C VAL A 191 -9.29 -7.47 -6.96
N THR A 192 -8.51 -7.54 -5.88
CA THR A 192 -8.80 -8.43 -4.75
C THR A 192 -9.89 -7.92 -3.81
N HIS A 193 -10.10 -6.60 -3.75
CA HIS A 193 -10.98 -5.96 -2.78
C HIS A 193 -12.25 -5.33 -3.39
N LYS A 194 -12.32 -5.13 -4.72
CA LYS A 194 -13.52 -4.58 -5.39
C LYS A 194 -14.76 -5.49 -5.29
N ASN A 195 -14.57 -6.79 -5.07
CA ASN A 195 -15.68 -7.76 -5.01
C ASN A 195 -16.31 -7.92 -3.62
N LYS A 196 -15.81 -7.25 -2.58
CA LYS A 196 -16.34 -7.41 -1.21
C LYS A 196 -17.38 -6.38 -0.79
N ASN A 197 -17.50 -5.28 -1.53
CA ASN A 197 -18.47 -4.20 -1.26
C ASN A 197 -19.81 -4.37 -2.02
N GLN A 198 -20.07 -5.52 -2.64
CA GLN A 198 -21.32 -5.79 -3.39
C GLN A 198 -22.19 -6.88 -2.74
N LYS A 199 -22.18 -7.01 -1.41
CA LYS A 199 -22.98 -8.04 -0.73
C LYS A 199 -24.06 -7.45 0.16
#